data_AF-A0A7K9IVE2-F1
#
_entry.id   AF-A0A7K9IVE2-F1
#
_cell.length_a   1.000
_cell.length_b   1.000
_cell.length_c   1.000
_cell.angle_alpha   90.00
_cell.angle_beta   90.00
_cell.angle_gamma   90.00
#
_symmetry.space_group_name_H-M   'P 1'
#
loop_
_entity.id
_entity.type
_entity.pdbx_description
1 polymer ?
#
loop_
_entity_poly.entity_id
_entity_poly.type
_entity_poly.pdbx_seq_one_letter_code
_entity_poly.pdbx_strand_id
1 'polypeptide(L)'
;QYVPVKGDHVIGIVTAKAGDVFRLDVGGSEPASLSYLAFEGATKRNRPNVQVGDLIYGQFVVANKDMEPEMVCIDSSGKSSGMGIIGQDGFLFKVSLGLIRKLLAPKCEIIQELSQLYPFELVLGMNGRIWVKAKTVQQTLIIVNILEACEHMTADQRKQALAKLSGN
;
A
#
# COMPACT_ATOMS: atom_id res chain seq x y z
N GLN A 1 12.21 -11.61 -1.29
CA GLN A 1 12.16 -10.40 -2.15
C GLN A 1 10.85 -10.42 -2.93
N TYR A 2 10.25 -9.26 -3.20
CA TYR A 2 9.03 -9.19 -4.02
C TYR A 2 9.39 -9.30 -5.50
N VAL A 3 8.57 -10.01 -6.28
CA VAL A 3 8.71 -10.13 -7.74
C VAL A 3 7.47 -9.47 -8.35
N PRO A 4 7.62 -8.43 -9.18
CA PRO A 4 6.48 -7.77 -9.83
C PRO A 4 5.65 -8.77 -10.64
N VAL A 5 4.33 -8.73 -10.45
CA VAL A 5 3.36 -9.54 -11.20
C VAL A 5 2.31 -8.61 -11.78
N LYS A 6 1.94 -8.85 -13.04
CA LYS A 6 0.89 -8.07 -13.70
C LYS A 6 -0.43 -8.19 -12.93
N GLY A 7 -1.06 -7.06 -12.65
CA GLY A 7 -2.30 -6.97 -11.90
C GLY A 7 -2.13 -6.83 -10.38
N ASP A 8 -0.92 -7.00 -9.84
CA ASP A 8 -0.68 -6.76 -8.42
C ASP A 8 -0.83 -5.28 -8.08
N HIS A 9 -1.51 -5.00 -6.97
CA HIS A 9 -1.58 -3.68 -6.38
C HIS A 9 -0.46 -3.52 -5.36
N VAL A 10 0.33 -2.46 -5.47
CA VAL A 10 1.54 -2.26 -4.66
C VAL A 10 1.69 -0.82 -4.19
N ILE A 11 2.50 -0.62 -3.15
CA ILE A 11 2.91 0.70 -2.68
C ILE A 11 4.33 0.98 -3.18
N GLY A 12 4.47 2.00 -4.02
CA GLY A 12 5.74 2.53 -4.52
C GLY A 12 6.15 3.80 -3.79
N ILE A 13 7.46 4.07 -3.74
CA ILE A 13 8.03 5.33 -3.25
C ILE A 13 8.66 6.05 -4.44
N VAL A 14 8.28 7.30 -4.70
CA VAL A 14 8.83 8.06 -5.83
C VAL A 14 10.31 8.36 -5.58
N THR A 15 11.18 7.83 -6.43
CA THR A 15 12.63 8.02 -6.34
C THR A 15 13.14 9.13 -7.25
N ALA A 16 12.52 9.30 -8.42
CA ALA A 16 12.91 10.33 -9.38
C ALA A 16 11.76 10.73 -10.31
N LYS A 17 11.90 11.92 -10.88
CA LYS A 17 11.03 12.44 -11.95
C LYS A 17 11.87 12.60 -13.21
N ALA A 18 11.51 11.90 -14.28
CA ALA A 18 12.21 11.92 -15.55
C ALA A 18 11.25 12.34 -16.67
N GLY A 19 11.16 13.64 -16.90
CA GLY A 19 10.28 14.23 -17.91
C GLY A 19 8.80 13.93 -17.66
N ASP A 20 8.30 12.94 -18.38
CA ASP A 20 6.90 12.51 -18.40
C ASP A 20 6.67 11.17 -17.65
N VAL A 21 7.69 10.69 -16.91
CA VAL A 21 7.60 9.44 -16.14
C VAL A 21 8.14 9.66 -14.73
N PHE A 22 7.48 9.05 -13.75
CA PHE A 22 7.95 8.91 -12.38
C PHE A 22 8.60 7.54 -12.21
N ARG A 23 9.79 7.50 -11.59
CA ARG A 23 10.41 6.24 -11.16
C ARG A 23 10.02 5.95 -9.71
N LEU A 24 9.62 4.73 -9.45
CA LEU A 24 9.13 4.25 -8.17
C LEU A 24 9.99 3.11 -7.67
N ASP A 25 10.44 3.17 -6.42
CA ASP A 25 10.94 1.98 -5.73
C ASP A 25 9.75 1.16 -5.21
N VAL A 26 9.68 -0.11 -5.62
CA VAL A 26 8.63 -1.07 -5.25
C VAL A 26 9.18 -2.25 -4.44
N GLY A 27 10.48 -2.26 -4.13
CA GLY A 27 11.16 -3.37 -3.43
C GLY A 27 11.42 -4.60 -4.31
N GLY A 28 11.41 -4.43 -5.64
CA GLY A 28 11.81 -5.41 -6.64
C GLY A 28 13.31 -5.35 -6.97
N SER A 29 13.73 -6.05 -8.02
CA SER A 29 15.11 -5.95 -8.55
C SER A 29 15.39 -4.63 -9.27
N GLU A 30 14.36 -4.08 -9.90
CA GLU A 30 14.41 -2.84 -10.68
C GLU A 30 13.30 -1.89 -10.22
N PRO A 31 13.49 -0.56 -10.38
CA PRO A 31 12.42 0.41 -10.15
C PRO A 31 11.29 0.20 -11.15
N ALA A 32 10.09 0.64 -10.78
CA ALA A 32 8.95 0.68 -11.68
C ALA A 32 8.77 2.08 -12.27
N SER A 33 8.24 2.15 -13.48
CA SER A 33 7.90 3.39 -14.16
C SER A 33 6.40 3.69 -14.07
N LEU A 34 6.04 4.96 -13.88
CA LEU A 34 4.66 5.45 -13.82
C LEU A 34 4.51 6.72 -14.65
N SER A 35 3.66 6.67 -15.69
CA SER A 35 3.38 7.84 -16.54
C SER A 35 2.56 8.90 -15.80
N TYR A 36 2.81 10.18 -16.05
CA TYR A 36 1.95 11.25 -15.51
C TYR A 36 0.50 11.16 -16.02
N LEU A 37 0.27 10.52 -17.18
CA LEU A 37 -1.07 10.30 -17.74
C LEU A 37 -1.81 9.14 -17.07
N ALA A 38 -1.13 8.33 -16.27
CA ALA A 38 -1.72 7.17 -15.60
C ALA A 38 -2.42 7.53 -14.27
N PHE A 39 -2.91 8.75 -14.16
CA PHE A 39 -3.70 9.26 -13.03
C PHE A 39 -5.06 9.74 -13.54
N GLU A 40 -6.08 9.65 -12.69
CA GLU A 40 -7.43 10.08 -13.04
C GLU A 40 -7.44 11.57 -13.41
N GLY A 41 -7.97 11.89 -14.60
CA GLY A 41 -8.09 13.27 -15.09
C GLY A 41 -6.76 13.93 -15.50
N ALA A 42 -5.66 13.19 -15.56
CA ALA A 42 -4.37 13.74 -15.97
C ALA A 42 -4.31 14.03 -17.49
N THR A 43 -3.78 15.20 -17.84
CA THR A 43 -3.53 15.62 -19.22
C THR A 43 -2.22 16.39 -19.30
N LYS A 44 -1.72 16.68 -20.52
CA LYS A 44 -0.53 17.55 -20.69
C LYS A 44 -0.66 18.91 -20.01
N ARG A 45 -1.90 19.42 -19.86
CA ARG A 45 -2.21 20.70 -19.20
C ARG A 45 -2.46 20.55 -17.71
N ASN A 46 -3.02 19.42 -17.28
CA ASN A 46 -3.32 19.11 -15.88
C ASN A 46 -2.42 17.95 -15.40
N ARG A 47 -1.21 18.28 -14.95
CA ARG A 47 -0.24 17.29 -14.46
C ARG A 47 -0.48 16.99 -12.97
N PRO A 48 -0.44 15.72 -12.55
CA PRO A 48 -0.56 15.37 -11.14
C PRO A 48 0.63 15.92 -10.34
N ASN A 49 0.35 16.42 -9.13
CA ASN A 49 1.37 16.96 -8.23
C ASN A 49 2.03 15.84 -7.40
N VAL A 50 2.84 15.02 -8.05
CA VAL A 50 3.66 13.98 -7.40
C VAL A 50 5.03 14.56 -7.10
N GLN A 51 5.62 14.31 -5.93
CA GLN A 51 6.97 14.72 -5.50
C GLN A 51 7.89 13.52 -5.22
N VAL A 52 9.20 13.75 -5.23
CA VAL A 52 10.16 12.71 -4.82
C VAL A 52 9.99 12.46 -3.32
N GLY A 53 9.89 11.19 -2.93
CA GLY A 53 9.54 10.76 -1.57
C GLY A 53 8.06 10.46 -1.37
N ASP A 54 7.18 10.86 -2.29
CA ASP A 54 5.76 10.55 -2.17
C ASP A 54 5.50 9.04 -2.27
N LEU A 55 4.46 8.60 -1.58
CA LEU A 55 3.97 7.23 -1.63
C LEU A 55 2.86 7.12 -2.67
N ILE A 56 2.95 6.12 -3.54
CA ILE A 56 1.97 5.85 -4.60
C ILE A 56 1.37 4.47 -4.38
N TYR A 57 0.05 4.38 -4.38
CA TYR A 57 -0.67 3.13 -4.54
C TYR A 57 -1.10 2.96 -5.99
N GLY A 58 -0.75 1.84 -6.61
CA GLY A 58 -1.07 1.59 -8.00
C GLY A 58 -0.98 0.11 -8.37
N GLN A 59 -1.34 -0.20 -9.60
CA GLN A 59 -1.37 -1.56 -10.14
C GLN A 59 -0.33 -1.73 -11.24
N PHE A 60 0.35 -2.88 -11.28
CA PHE A 60 1.21 -3.22 -12.42
C PHE A 60 0.40 -3.57 -13.67
N VAL A 61 0.70 -2.91 -14.78
CA VAL A 61 0.15 -3.22 -16.11
C VAL A 61 1.13 -4.03 -16.95
N VAL A 62 2.42 -3.75 -16.79
CA VAL A 62 3.53 -4.48 -17.41
C VAL A 62 4.42 -4.97 -16.29
N ALA A 63 4.66 -6.28 -16.26
CA ALA A 63 5.58 -6.92 -15.34
C ALA A 63 6.06 -8.23 -15.98
N ASN A 64 7.14 -8.14 -16.76
CA ASN A 64 7.78 -9.29 -17.38
C ASN A 64 9.29 -9.24 -17.09
N LYS A 65 9.98 -10.38 -17.12
CA LYS A 65 11.40 -10.50 -16.76
C LYS A 65 12.34 -9.73 -17.67
N ASP A 66 11.91 -9.49 -18.91
CA ASP A 66 12.74 -8.88 -19.96
C ASP A 66 12.48 -7.37 -20.14
N MET A 67 11.64 -6.77 -19.28
CA MET A 67 11.20 -5.38 -19.41
C MET A 67 11.08 -4.69 -18.05
N GLU A 68 11.34 -3.38 -18.03
CA GLU A 68 11.08 -2.55 -16.86
C GLU A 68 9.58 -2.61 -16.50
N PRO A 69 9.23 -2.84 -15.22
CA PRO A 69 7.83 -2.94 -14.84
C PRO A 69 7.15 -1.56 -14.85
N GLU A 70 5.91 -1.52 -15.33
CA GLU A 70 5.12 -0.30 -15.43
C GLU A 70 3.87 -0.37 -14.55
N MET A 71 3.61 0.73 -13.84
CA MET A 71 2.45 0.90 -12.98
C MET A 71 1.47 1.93 -13.54
N VAL A 72 0.21 1.81 -13.13
CA VAL A 72 -0.85 2.81 -13.34
C VAL A 72 -1.62 3.07 -12.04
N CYS A 73 -2.23 4.24 -11.94
CA CYS A 73 -3.12 4.63 -10.84
C CYS A 73 -4.56 4.82 -11.33
N ILE A 74 -4.94 4.14 -12.41
CA ILE A 74 -6.29 4.13 -12.98
C ILE A 74 -6.69 2.72 -13.39
N ASP A 75 -7.97 2.42 -13.29
CA ASP A 75 -8.56 1.20 -13.82
C ASP A 75 -8.82 1.29 -15.33
N SER A 76 -9.36 0.22 -15.92
CA SER A 76 -9.70 0.16 -17.34
C SER A 76 -10.79 1.15 -17.77
N SER A 77 -11.55 1.73 -16.83
CA SER A 77 -12.53 2.79 -17.08
C SER A 77 -11.94 4.20 -16.96
N GLY A 78 -10.67 4.31 -16.58
CA GLY A 78 -9.96 5.58 -16.37
C GLY A 78 -10.21 6.22 -15.01
N LYS A 79 -10.80 5.49 -14.06
CA LYS A 79 -11.04 5.97 -12.69
C LYS A 79 -9.92 5.53 -11.75
N SER A 80 -9.64 6.32 -10.71
CA SER A 80 -8.60 5.98 -9.74
C SER A 80 -8.90 4.70 -8.95
N SER A 81 -10.18 4.44 -8.64
CA SER A 81 -10.62 3.27 -7.87
C SER A 81 -9.80 3.05 -6.58
N GLY A 82 -9.43 4.15 -5.91
CA GLY A 82 -8.63 4.15 -4.68
C GLY A 82 -7.11 4.17 -4.88
N MET A 83 -6.63 4.17 -6.12
CA MET A 83 -5.21 4.33 -6.47
C MET A 83 -4.82 5.81 -6.58
N GLY A 84 -3.51 6.08 -6.51
CA GLY A 84 -2.95 7.42 -6.60
C GLY A 84 -1.94 7.70 -5.49
N ILE A 85 -1.78 8.99 -5.19
CA ILE A 85 -0.90 9.44 -4.11
C ILE A 85 -1.53 9.06 -2.77
N ILE A 86 -0.79 8.35 -1.93
CA ILE A 86 -1.24 8.00 -0.58
C ILE A 86 -1.15 9.25 0.31
N GLY A 87 -2.10 9.40 1.23
CA GLY A 87 -2.20 10.56 2.11
C GLY A 87 -0.94 10.80 2.96
N GLN A 88 -0.82 12.03 3.46
CA GLN A 88 0.24 12.44 4.39
C GLN A 88 -0.02 11.94 5.81
N ASP A 89 1.01 11.96 6.67
CA ASP A 89 0.94 11.65 8.11
C ASP A 89 0.50 10.22 8.47
N GLY A 90 0.73 9.25 7.58
CA GLY A 90 0.61 7.84 7.93
C GLY A 90 1.97 7.17 8.16
N PHE A 91 1.92 5.90 8.56
CA PHE A 91 3.07 5.08 8.85
C PHE A 91 3.20 3.97 7.81
N LEU A 92 4.33 3.95 7.09
CA LEU A 92 4.67 2.90 6.15
C LEU A 92 5.62 1.90 6.81
N PHE A 93 5.27 0.62 6.78
CA PHE A 93 6.12 -0.46 7.30
C PHE A 93 6.07 -1.68 6.39
N LYS A 94 6.96 -2.63 6.63
CA LYS A 94 7.13 -3.81 5.81
C LYS A 94 6.83 -5.06 6.61
N VAL A 95 6.08 -5.98 6.00
CA VAL A 95 5.76 -7.29 6.56
C VAL A 95 6.10 -8.40 5.57
N SER A 96 5.93 -9.66 5.97
CA SER A 96 6.10 -10.78 5.06
C SER A 96 5.01 -10.82 3.98
N LEU A 97 5.36 -11.38 2.82
CA LEU A 97 4.40 -11.57 1.72
C LEU A 97 3.28 -12.56 2.10
N GLY A 98 3.56 -13.47 3.04
CA GLY A 98 2.55 -14.39 3.58
C GLY A 98 1.48 -13.64 4.37
N LEU A 99 1.90 -12.70 5.23
CA LEU A 99 0.97 -11.89 6.01
C LEU A 99 0.11 -10.99 5.09
N ILE A 100 0.69 -10.30 4.10
CA ILE A 100 -0.09 -9.48 3.16
C ILE A 100 -1.19 -10.29 2.48
N ARG A 101 -0.87 -11.48 1.96
CA ARG A 101 -1.86 -12.34 1.30
C ARG A 101 -2.98 -12.75 2.25
N LYS A 102 -2.68 -12.98 3.53
CA LYS A 102 -3.67 -13.27 4.58
C LYS A 102 -4.53 -12.04 4.90
N LEU A 103 -3.95 -10.84 4.92
CA LEU A 103 -4.67 -9.59 5.15
C LEU A 103 -5.58 -9.22 3.99
N LEU A 104 -5.14 -9.45 2.75
CA LEU A 104 -5.93 -9.22 1.54
C LEU A 104 -6.98 -10.30 1.26
N ALA A 105 -6.97 -11.40 2.03
CA ALA A 105 -7.96 -12.46 1.87
C ALA A 105 -9.38 -11.91 2.13
N PRO A 106 -10.39 -12.34 1.35
CA PRO A 106 -11.76 -11.91 1.58
C PRO A 106 -12.20 -12.31 2.99
N LYS A 107 -12.84 -11.39 3.71
CA LYS A 107 -13.28 -11.57 5.11
C LYS A 107 -12.13 -11.85 6.09
N CYS A 108 -10.99 -11.18 5.92
CA CYS A 108 -9.92 -11.24 6.91
C CYS A 108 -10.41 -10.74 8.28
N GLU A 109 -10.49 -11.66 9.25
CA GLU A 109 -10.89 -11.36 10.63
C GLU A 109 -10.00 -10.30 11.28
N ILE A 110 -8.70 -10.28 10.94
CA ILE A 110 -7.72 -9.34 11.54
C ILE A 110 -8.14 -7.89 11.26
N ILE A 111 -8.49 -7.58 10.01
CA ILE A 111 -8.88 -6.22 9.61
C ILE A 111 -10.22 -5.85 10.24
N GLN A 112 -11.17 -6.80 10.28
CA GLN A 112 -12.47 -6.58 10.91
C GLN A 112 -12.34 -6.29 12.40
N GLU A 113 -11.54 -7.07 13.12
CA GLU A 113 -11.26 -6.89 14.54
C GLU A 113 -10.55 -5.54 14.81
N LEU A 114 -9.55 -5.18 14.00
CA LEU A 114 -8.88 -3.87 14.10
C LEU A 114 -9.85 -2.71 13.87
N SER A 115 -10.75 -2.84 12.89
CA SER A 115 -11.72 -1.79 12.56
C SER A 115 -12.71 -1.48 13.69
N GLN A 116 -12.87 -2.41 14.65
CA GLN A 116 -13.70 -2.21 15.84
C GLN A 116 -12.98 -1.42 16.94
N LEU A 117 -11.65 -1.36 16.93
CA LEU A 117 -10.86 -0.64 17.93
C LEU A 117 -10.84 0.87 17.65
N TYR A 118 -10.36 1.25 16.47
CA TYR A 118 -10.20 2.65 16.07
C TYR A 118 -10.57 2.83 14.61
N PRO A 119 -11.09 4.00 14.20
CA PRO A 119 -11.14 4.37 12.79
C PRO A 119 -9.72 4.62 12.27
N PHE A 120 -9.37 4.01 11.14
CA PHE A 120 -8.10 4.20 10.45
C PHE A 120 -8.25 4.04 8.94
N GLU A 121 -7.30 4.59 8.21
CA GLU A 121 -7.05 4.33 6.80
C GLU A 121 -5.95 3.28 6.67
N LEU A 122 -6.10 2.35 5.72
CA LEU A 122 -5.18 1.24 5.49
C LEU A 122 -5.01 1.03 3.99
N VAL A 123 -3.75 0.97 3.56
CA VAL A 123 -3.37 0.59 2.20
C VAL A 123 -2.45 -0.62 2.28
N LEU A 124 -2.78 -1.67 1.54
CA LEU A 124 -2.04 -2.93 1.51
C LEU A 124 -1.43 -3.13 0.13
N GLY A 125 -0.11 -3.20 0.05
CA GLY A 125 0.63 -3.53 -1.17
C GLY A 125 1.11 -4.98 -1.18
N MET A 126 0.88 -5.68 -2.29
CA MET A 126 1.35 -7.06 -2.55
C MET A 126 2.87 -7.22 -2.41
N ASN A 127 3.62 -6.11 -2.45
CA ASN A 127 5.06 -6.04 -2.23
C ASN A 127 5.48 -6.10 -0.75
N GLY A 128 4.58 -6.40 0.17
CA GLY A 128 4.91 -6.49 1.60
C GLY A 128 4.86 -5.15 2.31
N ARG A 129 4.39 -4.08 1.65
CA ARG A 129 4.33 -2.74 2.24
C ARG A 129 2.90 -2.43 2.69
N ILE A 130 2.78 -1.95 3.92
CA ILE A 130 1.53 -1.53 4.52
C ILE A 130 1.66 -0.07 4.91
N TRP A 131 0.68 0.75 4.54
CA TRP A 131 0.52 2.10 5.06
C TRP A 131 -0.71 2.20 5.93
N VAL A 132 -0.58 2.77 7.13
CA VAL A 132 -1.67 2.96 8.09
C VAL A 132 -1.71 4.40 8.57
N LYS A 133 -2.92 4.95 8.72
CA LYS A 133 -3.13 6.23 9.39
C LYS A 133 -4.35 6.17 10.30
N ALA A 134 -4.17 6.44 11.58
CA ALA A 134 -5.26 6.65 12.53
C ALA A 134 -5.33 8.11 12.97
N LYS A 135 -6.30 8.44 13.82
CA LYS A 135 -6.49 9.83 14.33
C LYS A 135 -5.28 10.32 15.13
N THR A 136 -4.62 9.44 15.87
CA THR A 136 -3.41 9.78 16.66
C THR A 136 -2.24 8.88 16.30
N VAL A 137 -1.03 9.39 16.53
CA VAL A 137 0.21 8.61 16.34
C VAL A 137 0.20 7.36 17.23
N GLN A 138 -0.25 7.48 18.48
CA GLN A 138 -0.35 6.34 19.40
C GLN A 138 -1.27 5.24 18.85
N GLN A 139 -2.46 5.60 18.33
CA GLN A 139 -3.37 4.63 17.72
C GLN A 139 -2.76 3.98 16.48
N THR A 140 -2.08 4.78 15.65
CA THR A 140 -1.36 4.29 14.46
C THR A 140 -0.31 3.24 14.86
N LEU A 141 0.51 3.53 15.87
CA LEU A 141 1.53 2.61 16.37
C LEU A 141 0.93 1.34 16.98
N ILE A 142 -0.19 1.43 17.69
CA ILE A 142 -0.90 0.25 18.21
C ILE A 142 -1.33 -0.66 17.06
N ILE A 143 -1.94 -0.10 16.01
CA ILE A 143 -2.38 -0.87 14.83
C ILE A 143 -1.19 -1.53 14.13
N VAL A 144 -0.10 -0.79 13.93
CA VAL A 144 1.13 -1.32 13.31
C VAL A 144 1.67 -2.50 14.11
N ASN A 145 1.82 -2.35 15.42
CA ASN A 145 2.34 -3.42 16.29
C ASN A 145 1.46 -4.68 16.26
N ILE A 146 0.13 -4.50 16.23
CA ILE A 146 -0.80 -5.64 16.10
C ILE A 146 -0.64 -6.32 14.74
N LEU A 147 -0.57 -5.55 13.65
CA LEU A 147 -0.42 -6.09 12.31
C LEU A 147 0.88 -6.89 12.19
N GLU A 148 2.01 -6.37 12.70
CA GLU A 148 3.28 -7.11 12.72
C GLU A 148 3.19 -8.39 13.56
N ALA A 149 2.55 -8.35 14.73
CA ALA A 149 2.40 -9.52 15.60
C ALA A 149 1.46 -10.60 15.02
N CYS A 150 0.51 -10.22 14.15
CA CYS A 150 -0.47 -11.15 13.54
C CYS A 150 0.16 -12.23 12.67
N GLU A 151 1.43 -12.10 12.28
CA GLU A 151 2.15 -13.14 11.55
C GLU A 151 2.31 -14.43 12.37
N HIS A 152 2.47 -14.29 13.70
CA HIS A 152 2.79 -15.41 14.59
C HIS A 152 1.72 -15.69 15.65
N MET A 153 0.64 -14.90 15.68
CA MET A 153 -0.46 -15.08 16.65
C MET A 153 -1.54 -16.03 16.14
N THR A 154 -2.05 -16.87 17.05
CA THR A 154 -3.32 -17.59 16.84
C THR A 154 -4.52 -16.65 16.98
N ALA A 155 -5.69 -17.07 16.50
CA ALA A 155 -6.92 -16.26 16.58
C ALA A 155 -7.27 -15.89 18.05
N ASP A 156 -7.09 -16.83 18.98
CA ASP A 156 -7.39 -16.59 20.40
C ASP A 156 -6.39 -15.62 21.04
N GLN A 157 -5.10 -15.76 20.74
CA GLN A 157 -4.07 -14.83 21.21
C GLN A 157 -4.31 -13.41 20.68
N ARG A 158 -4.73 -13.29 19.42
CA ARG A 158 -5.07 -12.01 18.80
C ARG A 158 -6.24 -11.33 19.50
N LYS A 159 -7.33 -12.06 19.74
CA LYS A 159 -8.50 -11.54 20.48
C LYS A 159 -8.14 -11.09 21.89
N GLN A 160 -7.31 -11.86 22.60
CA GLN A 160 -6.81 -11.47 23.92
C GLN A 160 -5.92 -10.22 23.88
N ALA A 161 -5.04 -10.10 22.88
CA ALA A 161 -4.19 -8.93 22.71
C ALA A 161 -5.01 -7.66 22.42
N LEU A 162 -6.01 -7.78 21.55
CA LEU A 162 -6.93 -6.68 21.23
C LEU A 162 -7.76 -6.27 22.44
N ALA A 163 -8.29 -7.23 23.21
CA ALA A 163 -9.07 -6.96 24.42
C ALA A 163 -8.27 -6.19 25.49
N LYS A 164 -6.97 -6.49 25.63
CA LYS A 164 -6.08 -5.76 26.55
C LYS A 164 -5.86 -4.31 26.12
N LEU A 165 -5.87 -4.05 24.81
CA LEU A 165 -5.63 -2.73 24.24
C LEU A 165 -6.91 -1.87 24.20
N SER A 166 -8.10 -2.48 24.14
CA SER A 166 -9.39 -1.78 24.26
C SER A 166 -9.79 -1.45 25.70
N GLY A 167 -9.12 -2.03 26.70
CA GLY A 167 -9.49 -1.96 28.13
C GLY A 167 -8.81 -0.85 28.94
N ASN A 168 -8.09 0.07 28.29
CA ASN A 168 -7.49 1.27 28.89
C ASN A 168 -8.09 2.53 28.26
#